data_AF-A0A1F4EZE7-F1
#
_entry.id   AF-A0A1F4EZE7-F1
#
_cell.length_a   1.000
_cell.length_b   1.000
_cell.length_c   1.000
_cell.angle_alpha   90.00
_cell.angle_beta   90.00
_cell.angle_gamma   90.00
#
_symmetry.space_group_name_H-M   'P 1'
#
loop_
_entity.id
_entity.type
_entity.pdbx_description
1 polymer ?
#
loop_
_entity_poly.entity_id
_entity_poly.type
_entity_poly.pdbx_seq_one_letter_code
_entity_poly.pdbx_strand_id
1 'polypeptide(L)'
;MSKEYEIFARHPERVVSGQEVVLTLRDLSPGRRKYRGVNVRAVVSRPPRPGEPTLWIRSVVGLRDPKPCSVRIVEELPEAFEAAPYSDFFEAMERAERR
;
A
#
# COMPACT_ATOMS: atom_id res chain seq x y z
N MET A 1 14.77 12.40 6.92
CA MET A 1 14.64 11.41 5.83
C MET A 1 13.21 11.42 5.35
N SER A 2 12.96 11.30 4.04
CA SER A 2 11.58 11.17 3.53
C SER A 2 10.98 9.88 4.05
N LYS A 3 9.69 9.87 4.36
CA LYS A 3 9.00 8.66 4.78
C LYS A 3 9.00 7.65 3.63
N GLU A 4 9.28 6.39 3.94
CA GLU A 4 9.29 5.31 2.95
C GLU A 4 8.31 4.22 3.37
N TYR A 5 7.62 3.67 2.39
CA TYR A 5 6.70 2.55 2.56
C TYR A 5 6.99 1.46 1.56
N GLU A 6 6.48 0.28 1.85
CA GLU A 6 6.33 -0.77 0.85
C GLU A 6 4.99 -1.49 0.96
N ILE A 7 4.58 -2.10 -0.16
CA ILE A 7 3.39 -2.94 -0.23
C ILE A 7 3.74 -4.27 -0.90
N PHE A 8 2.87 -5.25 -0.70
CA PHE A 8 2.84 -6.48 -1.48
C PHE A 8 1.59 -6.45 -2.36
N ALA A 9 1.77 -6.50 -3.67
CA ALA A 9 0.69 -6.45 -4.64
C ALA A 9 0.66 -7.72 -5.48
N ARG A 10 -0.55 -8.27 -5.68
CA ARG A 10 -0.80 -9.32 -6.68
C ARG A 10 -0.81 -8.73 -8.10
N HIS A 11 -1.38 -7.53 -8.23
CA HIS A 11 -1.58 -6.80 -9.49
C HIS A 11 -1.01 -5.37 -9.36
N PRO A 12 0.31 -5.18 -9.51
CA PRO A 12 0.96 -3.87 -9.41
C PRO A 12 0.33 -2.80 -10.33
N GLU A 13 -0.15 -3.20 -11.49
CA GLU A 13 -0.81 -2.36 -12.49
C GLU A 13 -2.07 -1.67 -11.95
N ARG A 14 -2.83 -2.33 -11.08
CA ARG A 14 -4.02 -1.75 -10.45
C ARG A 14 -3.64 -0.67 -9.45
N VAL A 15 -2.56 -0.91 -8.70
CA VAL A 15 -2.06 0.03 -7.70
C VAL A 15 -1.62 1.33 -8.36
N VAL A 16 -0.90 1.26 -9.48
CA VAL A 16 -0.35 2.44 -10.17
C VAL A 16 -1.34 3.15 -11.11
N SER A 17 -2.63 2.84 -11.03
CA SER A 17 -3.68 3.41 -11.90
C SER A 17 -3.91 4.91 -11.71
N GLY A 18 -3.39 5.51 -10.63
CA GLY A 18 -3.64 6.90 -10.25
C GLY A 18 -5.00 7.13 -9.61
N GLN A 19 -5.80 6.08 -9.45
CA GLN A 19 -7.07 6.10 -8.70
C GLN A 19 -6.81 5.87 -7.20
N GLU A 20 -7.84 6.13 -6.39
CA GLU A 20 -7.83 5.71 -4.99
C GLU A 20 -7.91 4.18 -4.90
N VAL A 21 -7.02 3.60 -4.11
CA VAL A 21 -6.88 2.16 -3.91
C VAL A 21 -6.68 1.88 -2.43
N VAL A 22 -7.21 0.74 -1.94
CA VAL A 22 -6.97 0.30 -0.57
C VAL A 22 -5.68 -0.51 -0.53
N LEU A 23 -4.77 -0.13 0.37
CA LEU A 23 -3.45 -0.74 0.52
C LEU A 23 -3.14 -1.00 1.99
N THR A 24 -2.35 -2.03 2.26
CA THR A 24 -1.65 -2.18 3.53
C THR A 24 -0.21 -1.75 3.37
N LEU A 25 0.12 -0.55 3.82
CA LEU A 25 1.48 -0.04 3.80
C LEU A 25 2.29 -0.65 4.93
N ARG A 26 3.54 -1.00 4.65
CA ARG A 26 4.55 -1.33 5.66
C ARG A 26 5.52 -0.17 5.79
N ASP A 27 5.57 0.47 6.96
CA ASP A 27 6.45 1.61 7.23
C ASP A 27 7.93 1.18 7.25
N LEU A 28 8.77 1.83 6.45
CA LEU A 28 10.21 1.54 6.38
C LEU A 28 11.07 2.55 7.15
N SER A 29 10.45 3.56 7.76
CA SER A 29 11.12 4.58 8.54
C SER A 29 11.88 3.95 9.71
N PRO A 30 13.16 4.31 9.93
CA PRO A 30 13.93 3.81 11.07
C PRO A 30 13.23 4.08 12.41
N GLY A 31 13.35 3.13 13.35
CA GLY A 31 12.83 3.26 14.72
C GLY A 31 11.72 2.26 15.05
N ARG A 32 10.98 2.53 16.12
CA ARG A 32 10.01 1.60 16.73
C ARG A 32 8.85 1.20 15.80
N ARG A 33 8.53 2.03 14.80
CA ARG A 33 7.42 1.80 13.86
C ARG A 33 7.85 1.10 12.57
N LYS A 34 9.15 0.80 12.41
CA LYS A 34 9.63 0.07 11.24
C LYS A 34 8.90 -1.28 11.15
N TYR A 35 8.41 -1.56 9.96
CA TYR A 35 7.56 -2.70 9.59
C TYR A 35 6.14 -2.69 10.14
N ARG A 36 5.68 -1.62 10.78
CA ARG A 36 4.27 -1.49 11.16
C ARG A 36 3.40 -1.47 9.90
N GLY A 37 2.37 -2.32 9.89
CA GLY A 37 1.31 -2.30 8.89
C GLY A 37 0.30 -1.20 9.18
N VAL A 38 -0.13 -0.47 8.15
CA VAL A 38 -1.25 0.45 8.22
C VAL A 38 -2.12 0.29 6.98
N ASN A 39 -3.41 0.06 7.20
CA ASN A 39 -4.38 0.00 6.12
C ASN A 39 -4.77 1.43 5.76
N VAL A 40 -4.77 1.74 4.47
CA VAL A 40 -5.05 3.09 3.98
C VAL A 40 -5.86 3.04 2.71
N ARG A 41 -6.66 4.09 2.50
CA ARG A 41 -7.04 4.52 1.15
C ARG A 41 -5.99 5.50 0.67
N ALA A 42 -5.41 5.25 -0.51
CA ALA A 42 -4.32 6.07 -1.01
C ALA A 42 -4.33 6.19 -2.53
N VAL A 43 -3.61 7.18 -3.04
CA VAL A 43 -3.31 7.33 -4.47
C VAL A 43 -1.83 7.06 -4.67
N VAL A 44 -1.51 6.18 -5.63
CA VAL A 44 -0.12 5.86 -6.00
C VAL A 44 0.21 6.51 -7.34
N SER A 45 1.36 7.18 -7.39
CA SER A 45 1.85 7.85 -8.60
C SER A 45 3.12 7.21 -9.11
N ARG A 46 3.14 6.95 -10.42
CA ARG A 46 4.32 6.56 -11.18
C ARG A 46 4.36 7.45 -12.44
N PRO A 47 5.35 8.35 -12.62
CA PRO A 47 6.53 8.55 -11.77
C PRO A 47 6.19 9.13 -10.37
N PRO A 48 7.10 9.00 -9.38
CA PRO A 48 6.93 9.58 -8.05
C PRO A 48 6.73 11.10 -8.10
N ARG A 49 5.86 11.63 -7.24
CA ARG A 49 5.63 13.08 -7.10
C ARG A 49 6.57 13.68 -6.05
N PRO A 50 7.08 14.90 -6.26
CA PRO A 50 7.88 15.61 -5.25
C PRO A 50 7.11 15.82 -3.95
N GLY A 51 7.78 15.61 -2.81
CA GLY A 51 7.21 15.83 -1.47
C GLY A 51 6.30 14.70 -0.95
N GLU A 52 5.90 13.74 -1.78
CA GLU A 52 5.17 12.55 -1.34
C GLU A 52 6.14 11.45 -0.84
N PRO A 53 5.74 10.63 0.14
CA PRO A 53 6.47 9.45 0.56
C PRO A 53 6.80 8.49 -0.59
N THR A 54 8.00 7.92 -0.58
CA THR A 54 8.39 6.87 -1.53
C THR A 54 7.64 5.59 -1.23
N LEU A 55 7.13 4.93 -2.27
CA LEU A 55 6.49 3.63 -2.19
C LEU A 55 7.25 2.60 -3.04
N TRP A 56 7.66 1.52 -2.39
CA TRP A 56 8.20 0.34 -3.04
C TRP A 56 7.11 -0.72 -3.22
N ILE A 57 6.90 -1.14 -4.46
CA ILE A 57 5.96 -2.24 -4.75
C ILE A 57 6.76 -3.55 -4.80
N ARG A 58 6.28 -4.55 -4.06
CA ARG A 58 6.77 -5.92 -4.14
C ARG A 58 5.70 -6.85 -4.69
N SER A 59 6.11 -7.88 -5.41
CA SER A 59 5.23 -9.02 -5.67
C SER A 59 4.90 -9.74 -4.35
N VAL A 60 3.86 -10.57 -4.36
CA VAL A 60 3.48 -11.40 -3.22
C VAL A 60 4.58 -12.36 -2.73
N VAL A 61 5.59 -12.63 -3.57
CA VAL A 61 6.79 -13.43 -3.23
C VAL A 61 8.01 -12.57 -2.88
N GLY A 62 7.86 -11.24 -2.77
CA GLY A 62 8.90 -10.33 -2.28
C GLY A 62 9.81 -9.69 -3.32
N LEU A 63 9.63 -9.98 -4.62
CA LEU A 63 10.39 -9.35 -5.70
C LEU A 63 10.07 -7.85 -5.76
N ARG A 64 11.07 -6.99 -5.60
CA ARG A 64 10.88 -5.54 -5.64
C ARG A 64 10.84 -5.03 -7.09
N ASP A 65 9.82 -4.23 -7.41
CA ASP A 65 9.79 -3.49 -8.67
C ASP A 65 10.95 -2.47 -8.70
N PRO A 66 11.77 -2.43 -9.76
CA PRO A 66 12.89 -1.50 -9.86
C PRO A 66 12.46 -0.03 -9.97
N LYS A 67 11.21 0.26 -10.35
CA LYS A 67 10.69 1.62 -10.55
C LYS A 67 9.93 2.09 -9.30
N PRO A 68 10.49 3.05 -8.53
CA PRO A 68 9.81 3.56 -7.35
C PRO A 68 8.52 4.29 -7.74
N CYS A 69 7.59 4.34 -6.80
CA CYS A 69 6.39 5.16 -6.87
C CYS A 69 6.41 6.19 -5.73
N SER A 70 5.45 7.10 -5.73
CA SER A 70 5.06 7.82 -4.51
C SER A 70 3.66 7.40 -4.06
N VAL A 71 3.36 7.59 -2.78
CA VAL A 71 2.04 7.32 -2.21
C VAL A 71 1.55 8.52 -1.42
N ARG A 72 0.30 8.91 -1.69
CA ARG A 72 -0.43 9.90 -0.91
C ARG A 72 -1.58 9.21 -0.19
N ILE A 73 -1.50 9.17 1.13
CA ILE A 73 -2.55 8.62 1.99
C ILE A 73 -3.72 9.63 2.00
N VAL A 74 -4.90 9.14 1.64
CA VAL A 74 -6.16 9.90 1.69
C VAL A 74 -6.84 9.67 3.04
N GLU A 75 -6.84 8.42 3.51
CA GLU A 75 -7.49 8.00 4.75
C GLU A 75 -6.74 6.82 5.39
N GLU A 76 -6.63 6.80 6.72
CA GLU A 76 -6.24 5.60 7.47
C GLU A 76 -7.49 4.77 7.78
N LEU A 77 -7.45 3.48 7.45
CA LEU A 77 -8.55 2.54 7.63
C LEU A 77 -8.36 1.72 8.93
N PRO A 78 -9.40 0.99 9.38
CA PRO A 78 -9.27 0.11 10.54
C PRO A 78 -8.09 -0.86 10.44
N GLU A 79 -7.47 -1.18 11.57
CA GLU A 79 -6.30 -2.05 11.64
C GLU A 79 -6.56 -3.46 11.11
N ALA A 80 -7.80 -3.94 11.25
CA ALA A 80 -8.25 -5.22 10.73
C ALA A 80 -9.44 -5.04 9.78
N PHE A 81 -9.45 -5.81 8.71
CA PHE A 81 -10.62 -5.94 7.83
C PHE A 81 -11.53 -7.06 8.31
N GLU A 82 -12.83 -6.82 8.29
CA GLU A 82 -13.83 -7.87 8.49
C GLU A 82 -13.93 -8.72 7.22
N ALA A 83 -13.69 -10.03 7.36
CA ALA A 83 -13.72 -10.98 6.26
C ALA A 83 -14.26 -12.33 6.72
N ALA A 84 -14.70 -13.16 5.77
CA ALA A 84 -15.11 -14.52 6.08
C ALA A 84 -13.90 -15.38 6.48
N PRO A 85 -14.05 -16.38 7.37
CA PRO A 85 -12.97 -17.31 7.67
C PRO A 85 -12.41 -17.95 6.39
N TYR A 86 -11.08 -18.12 6.33
CA TYR A 86 -10.36 -18.72 5.20
C TYR A 86 -10.53 -18.00 3.86
N SER A 87 -10.99 -16.73 3.84
CA SER A 87 -11.01 -15.92 2.62
C SER A 87 -9.66 -15.29 2.30
N ASP A 88 -9.46 -14.96 1.04
CA ASP A 88 -8.25 -14.28 0.58
C ASP A 88 -8.16 -12.84 1.13
N PHE A 89 -6.96 -12.45 1.55
CA PHE A 89 -6.72 -11.11 2.10
C PHE A 89 -6.92 -9.99 1.08
N PHE A 90 -6.54 -10.20 -0.18
CA PHE A 90 -6.72 -9.19 -1.23
C PHE A 90 -8.21 -8.99 -1.52
N GLU A 91 -9.02 -10.05 -1.50
CA GLU A 91 -10.48 -9.92 -1.61
C GLU A 91 -11.09 -9.05 -0.50
N ALA A 92 -10.58 -9.16 0.73
CA ALA A 92 -11.04 -8.32 1.85
C ALA A 92 -10.71 -6.84 1.60
N MET A 93 -9.51 -6.54 1.09
CA MET A 93 -9.14 -5.17 0.71
C MET A 93 -10.01 -4.62 -0.42
N GLU A 94 -10.28 -5.42 -1.46
CA GLU A 94 -11.14 -5.02 -2.58
C GLU A 94 -12.57 -4.71 -2.14
N ARG A 95 -13.09 -5.42 -1.14
CA ARG A 95 -14.40 -5.11 -0.55
C ARG A 95 -14.37 -3.78 0.20
N ALA A 96 -13.26 -3.44 0.86
CA ALA A 96 -13.08 -2.17 1.56
C ALA A 96 -12.95 -0.97 0.60
N GLU A 97 -12.54 -1.19 -0.66
CA GLU A 97 -12.55 -0.14 -1.69
C GLU A 97 -13.96 0.32 -2.10
N ARG A 98 -14.94 -0.59 -2.03
CA ARG A 98 -16.32 -0.33 -2.48
C ARG A 98 -17.19 0.37 -1.43
N ARG A 99 -16.68 0.55 -0.21
CA ARG A 99 -17.35 1.23 0.89
C ARG A 99 -17.04 2.72 0.86
#